data_AF-A0A3L7BXZ3-F1
#
_entry.id   AF-A0A3L7BXZ3-F1
#
_cell.length_a   1.000
_cell.length_b   1.000
_cell.length_c   1.000
_cell.angle_alpha   90.00
_cell.angle_beta   90.00
_cell.angle_gamma   90.00
#
_symmetry.space_group_name_H-M   'P 1'
#
loop_
_entity.id
_entity.type
_entity.pdbx_description
1 polymer ?
#
loop_
_entity_poly.entity_id
_entity_poly.type
_entity_poly.pdbx_seq_one_letter_code
_entity_poly.pdbx_strand_id
1 'polypeptide(L)'
;MNRSAERGSVSIEVAVLAPAFIALMVLAGVAGRSAVAAEAIDAAAHDAARAASISRDARSARTAAREAARKQLDWHGLACANDLHPTFSGSVAGKATSFNAAFRSPVGTDATVTVEISCLVSFKDISLNVVPGMPTDNRITASFTSPLDRYRSRR
;
A
#
# COMPACT_ATOMS: atom_id res chain seq x y z
N MET A 1 -8.85 -64.52 -6.16
CA MET A 1 -8.79 -63.18 -6.77
C MET A 1 -9.19 -62.14 -5.74
N ASN A 2 -8.34 -61.12 -5.51
CA ASN A 2 -8.72 -59.71 -5.27
C ASN A 2 -7.50 -58.94 -4.72
N ARG A 3 -6.83 -58.18 -5.59
CA ARG A 3 -5.72 -57.27 -5.25
C ARG A 3 -5.86 -55.90 -5.93
N SER A 4 -7.07 -55.34 -5.95
CA SER A 4 -7.33 -54.10 -6.70
C SER A 4 -8.18 -53.04 -5.99
N ALA A 5 -8.53 -53.20 -4.71
CA ALA A 5 -9.46 -52.25 -4.05
C ALA A 5 -8.80 -51.07 -3.30
N GLU A 6 -7.54 -51.18 -2.83
CA GLU A 6 -6.94 -50.14 -1.96
C GLU A 6 -6.21 -49.02 -2.71
N ARG A 7 -5.71 -49.25 -3.93
CA ARG A 7 -4.99 -48.20 -4.71
C ARG A 7 -5.89 -47.16 -5.37
N GLY A 8 -7.21 -47.39 -5.39
CA GLY A 8 -8.20 -46.49 -5.97
C GLY A 8 -8.71 -45.41 -5.01
N SER A 9 -8.78 -45.68 -3.70
CA SER A 9 -9.38 -44.73 -2.74
C SER A 9 -8.50 -43.50 -2.53
N VAL A 10 -7.20 -43.69 -2.33
CA VAL A 10 -6.26 -42.59 -2.13
C VAL A 10 -6.21 -41.65 -3.34
N SER A 11 -6.25 -42.21 -4.56
CA SER A 11 -6.24 -41.41 -5.80
C SER A 11 -7.51 -40.56 -5.96
N ILE A 12 -8.68 -41.11 -5.62
CA ILE A 12 -9.97 -40.39 -5.70
C ILE A 12 -10.09 -39.35 -4.59
N GLU A 13 -9.66 -39.67 -3.36
CA GLU A 13 -9.64 -38.73 -2.23
C GLU A 13 -8.76 -37.53 -2.54
N VAL A 14 -7.55 -37.77 -3.07
CA VAL A 14 -6.64 -36.69 -3.48
C VAL A 14 -7.24 -35.88 -4.64
N ALA A 15 -7.89 -36.51 -5.62
CA ALA A 15 -8.53 -35.79 -6.73
C ALA A 15 -9.63 -34.81 -6.25
N VAL A 16 -10.32 -35.12 -5.15
CA VAL A 16 -11.36 -34.26 -4.56
C VAL A 16 -10.76 -33.24 -3.59
N LEU A 17 -9.76 -33.61 -2.78
CA LEU A 17 -9.18 -32.72 -1.78
C LEU A 17 -8.14 -31.74 -2.34
N ALA A 18 -7.37 -32.14 -3.36
CA ALA A 18 -6.30 -31.32 -3.90
C ALA A 18 -6.79 -29.95 -4.41
N PRO A 19 -7.92 -29.81 -5.14
CA PRO A 19 -8.43 -28.50 -5.54
C PRO A 19 -8.74 -27.58 -4.35
N ALA A 20 -9.33 -28.11 -3.28
CA ALA A 20 -9.63 -27.34 -2.07
C ALA A 20 -8.35 -26.88 -1.36
N PHE A 21 -7.33 -27.75 -1.30
CA PHE A 21 -6.04 -27.40 -0.72
C PHE A 21 -5.29 -26.34 -1.53
N ILE A 22 -5.31 -26.45 -2.87
CA ILE A 22 -4.75 -25.44 -3.77
C ILE A 22 -5.46 -24.09 -3.59
N ALA A 23 -6.80 -24.10 -3.51
CA ALA A 23 -7.58 -22.88 -3.27
C ALA A 23 -7.20 -22.24 -1.92
N LEU A 24 -6.98 -23.04 -0.88
CA LEU A 24 -6.51 -22.56 0.42
C LEU A 24 -5.10 -21.95 0.34
N MET A 25 -4.17 -22.55 -0.40
CA MET A 25 -2.84 -21.99 -0.62
C MET A 25 -2.88 -20.66 -1.40
N VAL A 26 -3.70 -20.57 -2.44
CA VAL A 26 -3.89 -19.34 -3.21
C VAL A 26 -4.49 -18.24 -2.35
N LEU A 27 -5.51 -18.56 -1.56
CA LEU A 27 -6.12 -17.61 -0.62
C LEU A 27 -5.09 -17.13 0.41
N ALA A 28 -4.28 -18.02 0.96
CA ALA A 28 -3.20 -17.66 1.87
C ALA A 28 -2.16 -16.75 1.21
N GLY A 29 -1.80 -17.00 -0.05
CA GLY A 29 -0.88 -16.17 -0.83
C GLY A 29 -1.42 -14.77 -1.10
N VAL A 30 -2.69 -14.67 -1.53
CA VAL A 30 -3.37 -13.38 -1.76
C VAL A 30 -3.46 -12.60 -0.45
N ALA A 31 -3.91 -13.23 0.64
CA ALA A 31 -4.02 -12.61 1.95
C ALA A 31 -2.64 -12.13 2.46
N GLY A 32 -1.63 -13.00 2.41
CA GLY A 32 -0.27 -12.68 2.86
C GLY A 32 0.35 -11.52 2.08
N ARG A 33 0.29 -11.55 0.74
CA ARG A 33 0.82 -10.45 -0.08
C ARG A 33 0.03 -9.16 0.14
N SER A 34 -1.28 -9.23 0.35
CA SER A 34 -2.09 -8.04 0.65
C SER A 34 -1.73 -7.41 2.00
N ALA A 35 -1.46 -8.23 3.02
CA ALA A 35 -1.03 -7.76 4.34
C ALA A 35 0.34 -7.08 4.29
N VAL A 36 1.34 -7.74 3.67
CA VAL A 36 2.68 -7.16 3.49
C VAL A 36 2.62 -5.84 2.72
N ALA A 37 1.80 -5.78 1.67
CA ALA A 37 1.63 -4.55 0.91
C ALA A 37 0.95 -3.44 1.72
N ALA A 38 -0.06 -3.76 2.53
CA ALA A 38 -0.70 -2.79 3.41
C ALA A 38 0.28 -2.18 4.42
N GLU A 39 1.09 -3.02 5.07
CA GLU A 39 2.14 -2.56 6.01
C GLU A 39 3.17 -1.67 5.32
N ALA A 40 3.67 -2.08 4.15
CA ALA A 40 4.66 -1.31 3.41
C ALA A 40 4.12 0.06 2.94
N ILE A 41 2.85 0.12 2.51
CA ILE A 41 2.22 1.38 2.07
C ILE A 41 1.93 2.29 3.26
N ASP A 42 1.56 1.75 4.42
CA ASP A 42 1.37 2.52 5.65
C ASP A 42 2.67 3.16 6.11
N ALA A 43 3.75 2.38 6.16
CA ALA A 43 5.09 2.86 6.46
C ALA A 43 5.55 3.92 5.44
N ALA A 44 5.29 3.70 4.14
CA ALA A 44 5.64 4.65 3.09
C ALA A 44 4.85 5.96 3.21
N ALA A 45 3.56 5.91 3.54
CA ALA A 45 2.73 7.10 3.78
C ALA A 45 3.24 7.88 5.00
N HIS A 46 3.58 7.17 6.09
CA HIS A 46 4.15 7.76 7.30
C HIS A 46 5.45 8.54 7.00
N ASP A 47 6.41 7.89 6.35
CA ASP A 47 7.70 8.50 6.04
C ASP A 47 7.57 9.63 5.02
N ALA A 48 6.68 9.49 4.04
CA ALA A 48 6.40 10.54 3.06
C ALA A 48 5.81 11.79 3.70
N ALA A 49 4.82 11.63 4.59
CA ALA A 49 4.21 12.74 5.33
C ALA A 49 5.21 13.41 6.28
N ARG A 50 6.08 12.63 6.94
CA ARG A 50 7.15 13.15 7.78
C ARG A 50 8.20 13.91 6.98
N ALA A 51 8.64 13.38 5.83
CA ALA A 51 9.57 14.05 4.94
C ALA A 51 8.97 15.34 4.36
N ALA A 52 7.67 15.33 4.07
CA ALA A 52 6.94 16.53 3.66
C ALA A 52 6.95 17.59 4.77
N SER A 53 6.61 17.24 6.02
CA SER A 53 6.43 18.22 7.09
C SER A 53 7.71 18.91 7.55
N ILE A 54 8.87 18.29 7.37
CA ILE A 54 10.19 18.89 7.68
C ILE A 54 10.75 19.74 6.53
N SER A 55 10.12 19.72 5.35
CA SER A 55 10.57 20.49 4.19
C SER A 55 10.25 21.99 4.34
N ARG A 56 10.94 22.85 3.57
CA ARG A 56 10.83 24.31 3.71
C ARG A 56 9.69 24.92 2.89
N ASP A 57 9.32 24.26 1.81
CA ASP A 57 8.32 24.72 0.85
C ASP A 57 7.61 23.52 0.22
N ALA A 58 6.46 23.78 -0.39
CA ALA A 58 5.61 22.72 -0.92
C ALA A 58 6.23 21.97 -2.11
N ARG A 59 7.13 22.59 -2.89
CA ARG A 59 7.77 21.92 -4.04
C ARG A 59 8.82 20.93 -3.55
N SER A 60 9.73 21.37 -2.67
CA SER A 60 10.72 20.49 -2.06
C SER A 60 10.06 19.37 -1.26
N ALA A 61 8.97 19.68 -0.54
CA ALA A 61 8.19 18.70 0.22
C ALA A 61 7.63 17.56 -0.65
N ARG A 62 7.07 17.87 -1.83
CA ARG A 62 6.55 16.84 -2.74
C ARG A 62 7.65 15.93 -3.27
N THR A 63 8.83 16.48 -3.57
CA THR A 63 9.97 15.68 -4.02
C THR A 63 10.49 14.79 -2.90
N ALA A 64 10.70 15.35 -1.70
CA ALA A 64 11.18 14.61 -0.53
C ALA A 64 10.19 13.50 -0.12
N ALA A 65 8.89 13.78 -0.12
CA ALA A 65 7.85 12.79 0.17
C ALA A 65 7.84 11.62 -0.82
N ARG A 66 7.96 11.91 -2.12
CA ARG A 66 8.04 10.85 -3.15
C ARG A 66 9.31 10.01 -3.01
N GLU A 67 10.43 10.64 -2.71
CA GLU A 67 11.69 9.93 -2.51
C GLU A 67 11.65 9.05 -1.26
N ALA A 68 11.09 9.54 -0.16
CA ALA A 68 10.90 8.78 1.07
C ALA A 68 9.95 7.59 0.85
N ALA A 69 8.80 7.81 0.21
CA ALA A 69 7.88 6.73 -0.14
C ALA A 69 8.56 5.66 -1.00
N ARG A 70 9.31 6.05 -2.04
CA ARG A 70 10.05 5.10 -2.89
C ARG A 70 11.06 4.30 -2.10
N LYS A 71 11.91 4.96 -1.30
CA LYS A 71 12.91 4.27 -0.47
C LYS A 71 12.26 3.25 0.46
N GLN A 72 11.11 3.58 1.04
CA GLN A 72 10.40 2.67 1.94
C GLN A 72 9.80 1.49 1.18
N LEU A 73 9.15 1.71 0.03
CA LEU A 73 8.63 0.64 -0.81
C LEU A 73 9.74 -0.29 -1.33
N ASP A 74 10.88 0.28 -1.74
CA ASP A 74 12.07 -0.46 -2.18
C ASP A 74 12.64 -1.31 -1.02
N TRP A 75 12.65 -0.78 0.21
CA TRP A 75 13.07 -1.51 1.41
C TRP A 75 12.19 -2.72 1.71
N HIS A 76 10.88 -2.59 1.52
CA HIS A 76 9.92 -3.69 1.66
C HIS A 76 9.89 -4.63 0.43
N GLY A 77 10.62 -4.31 -0.64
CA GLY A 77 10.61 -5.07 -1.88
C GLY A 77 9.26 -5.04 -2.61
N LEU A 78 8.41 -4.03 -2.35
CA LEU A 78 7.09 -3.91 -2.95
C LEU A 78 7.16 -3.11 -4.25
N ALA A 79 6.94 -3.78 -5.39
CA ALA A 79 6.79 -3.13 -6.69
C ALA A 79 5.30 -2.96 -7.04
N CYS A 80 4.83 -1.71 -7.05
CA CYS A 80 3.49 -1.39 -7.51
C CYS A 80 3.38 -1.55 -9.04
N ALA A 81 2.25 -2.09 -9.52
CA ALA A 81 1.97 -2.21 -10.95
C ALA A 81 1.61 -0.87 -11.62
N ASN A 82 1.35 0.17 -10.82
CA ASN A 82 1.12 1.54 -11.27
C ASN A 82 2.29 2.45 -10.89
N ASP A 83 2.41 3.57 -11.60
CA ASP A 83 3.32 4.65 -11.21
C ASP A 83 2.95 5.20 -9.83
N LEU A 84 3.98 5.51 -9.03
CA LEU A 84 3.82 6.08 -7.71
C LEU A 84 3.42 7.56 -7.81
N HIS A 85 2.13 7.83 -7.63
CA HIS A 85 1.57 9.18 -7.60
C HIS A 85 0.94 9.48 -6.23
N PRO A 86 1.72 10.01 -5.26
CA PRO A 86 1.15 10.41 -3.98
C PRO A 86 0.19 11.58 -4.14
N THR A 87 -0.96 11.49 -3.47
CA THR A 87 -1.92 12.58 -3.32
C THR A 87 -1.57 13.39 -2.07
N PHE A 88 -1.68 14.71 -2.18
CA PHE A 88 -1.24 15.64 -1.14
C PHE A 88 -2.35 16.61 -0.78
N SER A 89 -2.69 16.67 0.50
CA SER A 89 -3.65 17.62 1.06
C SER A 89 -3.07 18.26 2.32
N GLY A 90 -3.74 19.28 2.85
CA GLY A 90 -3.33 19.91 4.09
C GLY A 90 -4.51 20.39 4.92
N SER A 91 -4.23 20.80 6.15
CA SER A 91 -5.21 21.42 7.04
C SER A 91 -4.57 22.59 7.76
N VAL A 92 -5.32 23.66 8.01
CA VAL A 92 -4.88 24.85 8.77
C VAL A 92 -5.96 25.17 9.79
N ALA A 93 -5.58 25.25 11.07
CA ALA A 93 -6.52 25.44 12.19
C ALA A 93 -7.71 24.45 12.13
N GLY A 94 -7.44 23.19 11.79
CA GLY A 94 -8.44 22.13 11.67
C GLY A 94 -9.31 22.18 10.40
N LYS A 95 -9.10 23.14 9.49
CA LYS A 95 -9.86 23.25 8.23
C LYS A 95 -9.05 22.70 7.07
N ALA A 96 -9.66 21.78 6.32
CA ALA A 96 -9.08 21.21 5.11
C ALA A 96 -8.74 22.30 4.09
N THR A 97 -7.56 22.20 3.50
CA THR A 97 -7.06 23.12 2.49
C THR A 97 -6.10 22.40 1.53
N SER A 98 -5.62 23.12 0.51
CA SER A 98 -4.60 22.57 -0.37
C SER A 98 -3.26 22.43 0.37
N PHE A 99 -2.46 21.44 -0.04
CA PHE A 99 -1.11 21.26 0.47
C PHE A 99 -0.27 22.56 0.39
N ASN A 100 -0.38 23.31 -0.72
CA ASN A 100 0.34 24.57 -0.88
C ASN A 100 -0.15 25.66 0.11
N ALA A 101 -1.44 25.72 0.38
CA ALA A 101 -2.01 26.67 1.33
C ALA A 101 -1.61 26.34 2.79
N ALA A 102 -1.47 25.05 3.13
CA ALA A 102 -0.93 24.63 4.42
C ALA A 102 0.51 25.16 4.62
N PHE A 103 1.37 25.07 3.61
CA PHE A 103 2.73 25.64 3.67
C PHE A 103 2.75 27.17 3.74
N ARG A 104 1.76 27.86 3.17
CA ARG A 104 1.63 29.33 3.22
C ARG A 104 0.92 29.85 4.46
N SER A 105 0.49 28.99 5.37
CA SER A 105 -0.18 29.41 6.60
C SER A 105 0.73 30.29 7.47
N PRO A 106 0.17 31.29 8.18
CA PRO A 106 0.94 32.17 9.04
C PRO A 106 1.70 31.40 10.13
N VAL A 107 2.87 31.91 10.51
CA VAL A 107 3.62 31.38 11.66
C VAL A 107 2.76 31.40 12.92
N GLY A 108 2.91 30.39 13.78
CA GLY A 108 2.10 30.21 14.98
C GLY A 108 0.70 29.61 14.74
N THR A 109 0.29 29.40 13.48
CA THR A 109 -0.95 28.67 13.17
C THR A 109 -0.67 27.18 13.05
N ASP A 110 -1.50 26.35 13.67
CA ASP A 110 -1.39 24.90 13.54
C ASP A 110 -1.76 24.50 12.10
N ALA A 111 -0.83 23.84 11.42
CA ALA A 111 -1.01 23.35 10.06
C ALA A 111 -0.52 21.91 9.98
N THR A 112 -1.21 21.08 9.20
CA THR A 112 -0.83 19.69 8.95
C THR A 112 -0.79 19.43 7.45
N VAL A 113 -0.02 18.43 7.07
CA VAL A 113 0.03 17.90 5.71
C VAL A 113 -0.31 16.43 5.74
N THR A 114 -1.11 16.00 4.77
CA THR A 114 -1.49 14.60 4.60
C THR A 114 -0.94 14.13 3.27
N VAL A 115 -0.29 12.98 3.30
CA VAL A 115 0.20 12.27 2.10
C VAL A 115 -0.52 10.94 2.04
N GLU A 116 -1.14 10.67 0.91
CA GLU A 116 -1.78 9.39 0.62
C GLU A 116 -1.03 8.70 -0.53
N ILE A 117 -0.79 7.41 -0.36
CA ILE A 117 -0.08 6.54 -1.27
C ILE A 117 -1.06 5.48 -1.77
N SER A 118 -1.10 5.28 -3.08
CA SER A 118 -1.89 4.21 -3.70
C SER A 118 -0.98 3.28 -4.50
N CYS A 119 -1.12 1.98 -4.24
CA CYS A 119 -0.37 0.93 -4.90
C CYS A 119 -1.33 -0.11 -5.45
N LEU A 120 -1.15 -0.47 -6.71
CA LEU A 120 -1.82 -1.57 -7.37
C LEU A 120 -0.93 -2.80 -7.24
N VAL A 121 -1.33 -3.73 -6.36
CA VAL A 121 -0.62 -4.98 -6.10
C VAL A 121 -1.10 -6.02 -7.10
N SER A 122 -0.19 -6.63 -7.85
CA SER A 122 -0.53 -7.67 -8.81
C SER A 122 -0.49 -9.08 -8.17
N PHE A 123 -1.39 -9.94 -8.62
CA PHE A 123 -1.51 -11.35 -8.25
C PHE A 123 -1.48 -12.28 -9.48
N LYS A 124 -1.06 -11.77 -10.65
CA LYS A 124 -1.03 -12.54 -11.91
C LYS A 124 -0.17 -13.80 -11.85
N ASP A 125 0.80 -13.83 -10.94
CA ASP A 125 1.69 -14.97 -10.66
C ASP A 125 1.03 -16.06 -9.80
N ILE A 126 -0.05 -15.74 -9.07
CA ILE A 126 -0.76 -16.67 -8.17
C ILE A 126 -2.23 -16.88 -8.64
N SER A 127 -2.67 -16.16 -9.67
CA SER A 127 -4.02 -16.27 -10.19
C SER A 127 -4.27 -17.63 -10.87
N LEU A 128 -5.38 -18.27 -10.51
CA LEU A 128 -5.83 -19.51 -11.15
C LEU A 128 -6.82 -19.18 -12.27
N ASN A 129 -6.42 -19.40 -13.52
CA ASN A 129 -7.27 -19.22 -14.70
C ASN A 129 -8.54 -20.10 -14.69
N VAL A 130 -8.57 -21.13 -13.83
CA VAL A 130 -9.69 -22.05 -13.67
C VAL A 130 -10.84 -21.45 -12.83
N VAL A 131 -10.59 -20.37 -12.08
CA VAL A 131 -11.58 -19.71 -11.22
C VAL A 131 -12.10 -18.45 -11.92
N PRO A 132 -13.34 -18.45 -12.45
CA PRO A 132 -13.91 -17.29 -13.11
C PRO A 132 -14.02 -16.10 -12.16
N GLY A 133 -13.54 -14.93 -12.57
CA GLY A 133 -13.69 -13.68 -11.82
C GLY A 133 -12.65 -13.43 -10.71
N MET A 134 -11.58 -14.22 -10.63
CA MET A 134 -10.49 -13.95 -9.69
C MET A 134 -9.79 -12.61 -10.03
N PRO A 135 -9.68 -11.67 -9.08
CA PRO A 135 -9.02 -10.39 -9.34
C PRO A 135 -7.52 -10.58 -9.56
N THR A 136 -7.00 -10.05 -10.67
CA THR A 136 -5.56 -10.13 -10.99
C THR A 136 -4.75 -9.07 -10.28
N ASP A 137 -5.39 -8.02 -9.79
CA ASP A 137 -4.77 -6.86 -9.17
C ASP A 137 -5.68 -6.32 -8.07
N ASN A 138 -5.08 -5.76 -7.01
CA ASN A 138 -5.81 -5.12 -5.92
C ASN A 138 -5.18 -3.77 -5.57
N ARG A 139 -6.02 -2.74 -5.44
CA ARG A 139 -5.57 -1.40 -5.09
C ARG A 139 -5.61 -1.22 -3.58
N ILE A 140 -4.44 -0.97 -3.00
CA ILE A 140 -4.27 -0.69 -1.58
C ILE A 140 -3.87 0.78 -1.43
N THR A 141 -4.47 1.45 -0.46
CA THR A 141 -4.26 2.87 -0.17
C THR A 141 -4.01 3.07 1.31
N ALA A 142 -3.00 3.86 1.66
CA ALA A 142 -2.78 4.34 3.01
C ALA A 142 -2.52 5.85 3.00
N SER A 143 -2.84 6.52 4.10
CA SER A 143 -2.60 7.95 4.25
C SER A 143 -2.07 8.25 5.64
N PHE A 144 -1.15 9.21 5.73
CA PHE A 144 -0.63 9.67 7.00
C PHE A 144 -0.61 11.19 7.07
N THR A 145 -0.92 11.72 8.25
CA THR A 145 -0.95 13.17 8.50
C THR A 145 0.16 13.55 9.45
N SER A 146 0.99 14.52 9.06
CA SER A 146 2.09 15.03 9.87
C SER A 146 1.93 16.54 10.12
N PRO A 147 2.18 17.03 11.34
CA PRO A 147 2.13 18.45 11.64
C PRO A 147 3.30 19.19 10.99
N LEU A 148 3.02 20.34 10.38
CA LEU A 148 4.04 21.29 9.96
C LEU A 148 4.54 22.06 11.18
N ASP A 149 5.86 22.26 11.27
CA ASP A 149 6.44 23.06 12.36
C ASP A 149 5.92 24.51 12.29
N ARG A 150 5.16 24.91 13.30
CA ARG A 150 4.53 26.24 13.43
C ARG A 150 5.52 27.38 13.68
N TYR A 151 6.72 27.08 14.17
CA TYR A 151 7.73 28.07 14.53
C TYR A 151 8.81 28.24 13.47
N ARG A 152 8.80 27.38 12.45
CA ARG A 152 9.78 27.42 11.37
C ARG A 152 9.34 28.39 10.28
N SER A 153 10.26 29.28 9.86
CA SER A 153 10.03 30.16 8.71
C SER A 153 9.87 29.33 7.43
N ARG A 154 8.82 29.61 6.65
CA ARG A 154 8.49 28.96 5.37
C ARG A 154 8.70 29.98 4.23
N ARG A 155 9.18 29.54 3.07
CA ARG A 155 9.43 30.41 1.89
C ARG A 155 8.37 30.19 0.82
#